data_AF-A0AAD7ZKU2-F1
#
_entry.id   AF-A0AAD7ZKU2-F1
#
_cell.length_a   1.000
_cell.length_b   1.000
_cell.length_c   1.000
_cell.angle_alpha   90.00
_cell.angle_beta   90.00
_cell.angle_gamma   90.00
#
_symmetry.space_group_name_H-M   'P 1'
#
loop_
_entity.id
_entity.type
_entity.pdbx_description
1 polymer ?
#
loop_
_entity_poly.entity_id
_entity_poly.type
_entity_poly.pdbx_seq_one_letter_code
_entity_poly.pdbx_strand_id
1 'polypeptide(L)'
;MWSWYTPCAVRYHSWESFFRIFTVHLWLLICASIFVLSALMFIIARISQEPMQYFRTLITCLFTIIGLMVGTTVSSPKGLPLRLFFFSVVCYFISISTVFQAWLTSFLTDPGEGSKIDNMEELLNSSLRFGYVPILEGYFTEGPDLLEQQIHEKRVLCMYLNECAAWVGKYRNFSFIYTQLLEKYQRSKSTFQQNTDKSLLCKIEDGDFLPITYGFSMLRDNPLLPFVNDIMLKIVESGLFLKWKDKSFEVEKIRAKRFIIPSLAAEYCSLGMQHMQPAFYFLFLGSGVAGVLFILEMSSLIYLKMQ
;
A
#
# COMPACT_ATOMS: atom_id res chain seq x y z
N MET A 1 20.97 -19.92 6.96
CA MET A 1 20.63 -19.82 5.54
C MET A 1 20.96 -18.41 5.07
N TRP A 2 21.77 -18.31 4.01
CA TRP A 2 21.85 -17.14 3.15
C TRP A 2 20.65 -17.19 2.21
N SER A 3 19.92 -16.11 2.13
CA SER A 3 18.71 -15.99 1.31
C SER A 3 18.69 -14.62 0.64
N TRP A 4 17.99 -14.51 -0.48
CA TRP A 4 17.73 -13.24 -1.14
C TRP A 4 16.71 -12.41 -0.36
N TYR A 5 17.05 -11.15 -0.16
CA TYR A 5 16.18 -10.14 0.43
C TYR A 5 15.97 -8.99 -0.53
N THR A 6 14.74 -8.52 -0.59
CA THR A 6 14.30 -7.36 -1.38
C THR A 6 13.78 -6.27 -0.45
N PRO A 7 13.74 -5.00 -0.91
CA PRO A 7 12.99 -3.99 -0.19
C PRO A 7 11.50 -4.40 -0.13
N CYS A 8 10.92 -4.48 1.07
CA CYS A 8 9.50 -4.79 1.23
C CYS A 8 8.63 -3.77 0.46
N ALA A 9 7.50 -4.21 -0.09
CA ALA A 9 6.56 -3.33 -0.78
C ALA A 9 6.13 -2.16 0.12
N VAL A 10 6.06 -0.94 -0.45
CA VAL A 10 5.52 0.21 0.29
C VAL A 10 4.00 0.07 0.29
N ARG A 11 3.38 0.42 1.42
CA ARG A 11 1.95 0.70 1.44
C ARG A 11 1.65 1.85 0.48
N TYR A 12 0.57 1.72 -0.29
CA TYR A 12 0.15 2.81 -1.17
C TYR A 12 -0.11 4.09 -0.37
N HIS A 13 0.16 5.22 -1.00
CA HIS A 13 -0.20 6.51 -0.42
C HIS A 13 -1.72 6.63 -0.34
N SER A 14 -2.23 7.14 0.77
CA SER A 14 -3.67 7.10 1.05
C SER A 14 -4.53 7.97 0.12
N TRP A 15 -3.93 8.90 -0.63
CA TRP A 15 -4.65 9.69 -1.63
C TRP A 15 -4.96 8.86 -2.88
N GLU A 16 -4.11 7.89 -3.24
CA GLU A 16 -4.35 6.98 -4.37
C GLU A 16 -5.52 6.04 -4.07
N SER A 17 -5.76 5.73 -2.80
CA SER A 17 -6.88 4.90 -2.36
C SER A 17 -8.24 5.44 -2.83
N PHE A 18 -8.47 6.76 -2.88
CA PHE A 18 -9.77 7.33 -3.24
C PHE A 18 -10.18 7.03 -4.69
N PHE A 19 -9.25 7.13 -5.63
CA PHE A 19 -9.54 6.87 -7.04
C PHE A 19 -9.46 5.38 -7.39
N ARG A 20 -8.77 4.58 -6.56
CA ARG A 20 -8.61 3.14 -6.77
C ARG A 20 -9.80 2.31 -6.29
N ILE A 21 -10.71 2.88 -5.49
CA ILE A 21 -11.91 2.17 -4.98
C ILE A 21 -12.73 1.57 -6.11
N PHE A 22 -12.93 2.33 -7.20
CA PHE A 22 -13.62 1.87 -8.39
C PHE A 22 -12.70 1.93 -9.59
N THR A 23 -12.83 0.95 -10.47
CA THR A 23 -12.17 0.98 -11.78
C THR A 23 -12.67 2.18 -12.58
N VAL A 24 -11.84 2.70 -13.47
CA VAL A 24 -12.20 3.84 -14.34
C VAL A 24 -13.51 3.58 -15.10
N HIS A 25 -13.73 2.33 -15.52
CA HIS A 25 -14.97 1.92 -16.19
C HIS A 25 -16.21 2.08 -15.30
N LEU A 26 -16.12 1.74 -14.01
CA LEU A 26 -17.23 1.92 -13.07
C LEU A 26 -17.54 3.39 -12.82
N TRP A 27 -16.53 4.24 -12.70
CA TRP A 27 -16.72 5.69 -12.62
C TRP A 27 -17.46 6.23 -13.85
N LEU A 28 -17.05 5.81 -15.05
CA LEU A 28 -17.72 6.19 -16.29
C LEU A 28 -19.17 5.69 -16.34
N LEU A 29 -19.44 4.47 -15.87
CA LEU A 29 -20.80 3.92 -15.81
C LEU A 29 -21.70 4.67 -14.82
N ILE A 30 -21.18 5.07 -13.66
CA ILE A 30 -21.91 5.89 -12.69
C ILE A 30 -22.21 7.28 -13.28
N CYS A 31 -21.24 7.90 -13.95
CA CYS A 31 -21.48 9.17 -14.65
C CYS A 31 -22.54 9.01 -15.74
N ALA A 32 -22.46 7.96 -16.56
CA ALA A 32 -23.44 7.67 -17.60
C ALA A 32 -24.84 7.41 -17.01
N SER A 33 -24.93 6.70 -15.88
CA SER A 33 -26.22 6.41 -15.25
C SER A 33 -26.92 7.68 -14.76
N ILE A 34 -26.19 8.68 -14.28
CA ILE A 34 -26.76 9.99 -13.91
C ILE A 34 -27.45 10.65 -15.11
N PHE A 35 -26.80 10.67 -16.28
CA PHE A 35 -27.40 11.23 -17.49
C PHE A 35 -28.65 10.45 -17.92
N VAL A 36 -28.59 9.11 -17.92
CA VAL A 36 -29.73 8.26 -18.26
C VAL A 36 -30.90 8.47 -17.30
N LEU A 37 -30.65 8.49 -15.99
CA LEU A 37 -31.67 8.73 -14.97
C LEU A 37 -32.28 10.13 -15.10
N SER A 38 -31.49 11.15 -15.45
CA SER A 38 -32.01 12.50 -15.69
C SER A 38 -32.92 12.58 -16.93
N ALA A 39 -32.58 11.87 -18.00
CA ALA A 39 -33.40 11.80 -19.21
C ALA A 39 -34.70 11.02 -18.96
N LEU A 40 -34.63 9.89 -18.24
CA LEU A 40 -35.80 9.11 -17.84
C LEU A 40 -36.72 9.93 -16.94
N MET A 41 -36.17 10.64 -15.94
CA MET A 41 -36.93 11.54 -15.08
C MET A 41 -37.67 12.61 -15.89
N PHE A 42 -36.99 13.22 -16.88
CA PHE A 42 -37.59 14.19 -17.78
C PHE A 42 -38.72 13.59 -18.61
N ILE A 43 -38.53 12.42 -19.22
CA ILE A 43 -39.55 11.73 -20.02
C ILE A 43 -40.78 11.39 -19.17
N ILE A 44 -40.58 10.79 -17.99
CA ILE A 44 -41.67 10.39 -17.09
C ILE A 44 -42.47 11.61 -16.62
N ALA A 45 -41.79 12.72 -16.31
CA ALA A 45 -42.45 13.95 -15.91
C ALA A 45 -43.27 14.58 -17.04
N ARG A 46 -42.80 14.50 -18.30
CA ARG A 46 -43.53 14.98 -19.48
C ARG A 46 -44.78 14.14 -19.77
N ILE A 47 -44.67 12.81 -19.62
CA ILE A 47 -45.82 11.90 -19.78
C ILE A 47 -46.85 12.11 -18.67
N SER A 48 -46.39 12.30 -17.43
CA SER A 48 -47.26 12.48 -16.27
C SER A 48 -47.86 13.89 -16.16
N GLN A 49 -47.54 14.79 -17.11
CA GLN A 49 -47.96 16.21 -17.14
C GLN A 49 -47.76 16.93 -15.79
N GLU A 50 -46.63 16.70 -15.14
CA GLU A 50 -46.35 17.28 -13.83
C GLU A 50 -46.10 18.80 -13.94
N PRO A 51 -46.84 19.65 -13.19
CA PRO A 51 -46.72 21.10 -13.28
C PRO A 51 -45.50 21.66 -12.51
N MET A 52 -44.73 20.81 -11.81
CA MET A 52 -43.62 21.24 -10.97
C MET A 52 -42.43 21.78 -11.78
N GLN A 53 -41.91 22.94 -11.35
CA GLN A 53 -40.85 23.69 -12.02
C GLN A 53 -39.53 22.90 -12.17
N TYR A 54 -39.24 21.98 -11.25
CA TYR A 54 -38.04 21.14 -11.23
C TYR A 54 -37.94 20.18 -12.42
N PHE A 55 -39.08 19.79 -13.01
CA PHE A 55 -39.12 18.85 -14.14
C PHE A 55 -39.25 19.53 -15.50
N ARG A 56 -39.16 20.86 -15.54
CA ARG A 56 -39.44 21.65 -16.74
C ARG A 56 -38.32 21.54 -17.79
N THR A 57 -37.09 21.33 -17.37
CA THR A 57 -35.91 21.26 -18.26
C THR A 57 -35.02 20.07 -17.90
N LEU A 58 -34.26 19.58 -18.89
CA LEU A 58 -33.28 18.50 -18.66
C LEU A 58 -32.21 18.91 -17.62
N ILE A 59 -31.80 20.18 -17.63
CA ILE A 59 -30.79 20.72 -16.71
C ILE A 59 -31.29 20.67 -15.27
N THR A 60 -32.54 21.09 -15.01
CA THR A 60 -33.12 21.03 -13.66
C THR A 60 -33.33 19.59 -13.18
N CYS A 61 -33.68 18.65 -14.07
CA CYS A 61 -33.71 17.22 -13.75
C CYS A 61 -32.32 16.69 -13.41
N LEU A 62 -31.29 17.07 -14.16
CA LEU A 62 -29.90 16.67 -13.90
C LEU A 62 -29.42 17.16 -12.53
N PHE A 63 -29.64 18.44 -12.19
CA PHE A 63 -29.34 18.94 -10.84
C PHE A 63 -30.13 18.22 -9.75
N THR A 64 -31.37 17.81 -10.02
CA THR A 64 -32.18 17.05 -9.07
C THR A 64 -31.61 15.65 -8.82
N ILE A 65 -31.19 14.94 -9.86
CA ILE A 65 -30.53 13.62 -9.75
C ILE A 65 -29.18 13.75 -9.03
N ILE A 66 -28.37 14.75 -9.35
CA ILE A 66 -27.11 15.02 -8.66
C ILE A 66 -27.38 15.34 -7.17
N GLY A 67 -28.42 16.14 -6.89
CA GLY A 67 -28.85 16.44 -5.52
C GLY A 67 -29.24 15.18 -4.75
N LEU A 68 -29.92 14.23 -5.39
CA LEU A 68 -30.27 12.93 -4.79
C LEU A 68 -29.04 12.08 -4.51
N MET A 69 -28.07 12.06 -5.43
CA MET A 69 -26.80 11.35 -5.25
C MET A 69 -26.03 11.87 -4.04
N VAL A 70 -26.01 13.19 -3.83
CA VAL A 70 -25.35 13.84 -2.67
C VAL A 70 -26.16 13.68 -1.38
N GLY A 71 -27.42 13.23 -1.44
CA GLY A 71 -28.29 13.05 -0.29
C GLY A 71 -29.01 14.33 0.17
N THR A 72 -29.15 15.32 -0.71
CA THR A 72 -29.92 16.54 -0.42
C THR A 72 -31.42 16.28 -0.44
N THR A 73 -32.17 17.03 0.36
CA THR A 73 -33.64 16.93 0.41
C THR A 73 -34.25 17.59 -0.82
N VAL A 74 -34.86 16.79 -1.69
CA VAL A 74 -35.65 17.28 -2.83
C VAL A 74 -37.14 17.17 -2.50
N SER A 75 -37.92 18.16 -2.93
CA SER A 75 -39.38 18.13 -2.79
C SER A 75 -39.98 16.89 -3.47
N SER A 76 -40.83 16.16 -2.76
CA SER A 76 -41.43 14.92 -3.26
C SER A 76 -42.36 15.18 -4.46
N PRO A 77 -42.20 14.46 -5.58
CA PRO A 77 -43.14 14.54 -6.70
C PRO A 77 -44.54 14.09 -6.29
N LYS A 78 -45.58 14.62 -6.96
CA LYS A 78 -46.98 14.34 -6.60
C LYS A 78 -47.51 13.07 -7.28
N GLY A 79 -47.13 12.82 -8.54
CA GLY A 79 -47.56 11.66 -9.31
C GLY A 79 -46.95 10.33 -8.86
N LEU A 80 -47.78 9.29 -8.85
CA LEU A 80 -47.40 7.92 -8.45
C LEU A 80 -46.27 7.32 -9.31
N PRO A 81 -46.24 7.47 -10.65
CA PRO A 81 -45.13 6.97 -11.47
C PRO A 81 -43.79 7.62 -11.12
N LEU A 82 -43.81 8.94 -10.90
CA LEU A 82 -42.60 9.71 -10.60
C LEU A 82 -42.12 9.45 -9.17
N ARG A 83 -43.02 9.18 -8.22
CA ARG A 83 -42.68 8.74 -6.86
C ARG A 83 -42.00 7.37 -6.85
N LEU A 84 -42.52 6.40 -7.60
CA LEU A 84 -41.90 5.07 -7.70
C LEU A 84 -40.52 5.16 -8.34
N PHE A 85 -40.37 5.95 -9.40
CA PHE A 85 -39.07 6.22 -10.02
C PHE A 85 -38.11 6.92 -9.05
N PHE A 86 -38.56 7.95 -8.34
CA PHE A 86 -37.73 8.64 -7.35
C PHE A 86 -37.27 7.69 -6.24
N PHE A 87 -38.16 6.83 -5.75
CA PHE A 87 -37.81 5.82 -4.75
C PHE A 87 -36.76 4.83 -5.27
N SER A 88 -36.90 4.32 -6.50
CA SER A 88 -35.91 3.40 -7.07
C SER A 88 -34.54 4.07 -7.26
N VAL A 89 -34.52 5.35 -7.68
CA VAL A 89 -33.30 6.15 -7.79
C VAL A 89 -32.62 6.35 -6.44
N VAL A 90 -33.40 6.63 -5.38
CA VAL A 90 -32.86 6.75 -4.01
C VAL A 90 -32.26 5.42 -3.55
N CYS A 91 -32.95 4.29 -3.75
CA CYS A 91 -32.43 2.97 -3.40
C CYS A 91 -31.13 2.64 -4.17
N TYR A 92 -31.06 3.03 -5.45
CA TYR A 92 -29.86 2.88 -6.27
C TYR A 92 -28.67 3.68 -5.69
N PHE A 93 -28.86 4.96 -5.38
CA PHE A 93 -27.78 5.79 -4.83
C PHE A 93 -27.37 5.38 -3.42
N ILE A 94 -28.32 4.93 -2.57
CA ILE A 94 -27.99 4.34 -1.27
C ILE A 94 -27.11 3.11 -1.45
N SER A 95 -27.47 2.21 -2.37
CA SER A 95 -26.69 0.99 -2.64
C SER A 95 -25.28 1.29 -3.14
N ILE A 96 -25.13 2.27 -4.03
CA ILE A 96 -23.79 2.71 -4.48
C ILE A 96 -23.00 3.33 -3.34
N SER A 97 -23.64 4.18 -2.53
CA SER A 97 -22.98 4.86 -1.42
C SER A 97 -22.50 3.88 -0.35
N THR A 98 -23.29 2.85 -0.02
CA THR A 98 -22.90 1.84 0.95
C THR A 98 -21.73 1.00 0.45
N VAL A 99 -21.75 0.58 -0.82
CA VAL A 99 -20.63 -0.14 -1.43
C VAL A 99 -19.37 0.73 -1.44
N PHE A 100 -19.48 1.98 -1.88
CA PHE A 100 -18.36 2.92 -1.89
C PHE A 100 -17.78 3.13 -0.49
N GLN A 101 -18.62 3.36 0.51
CA GLN A 101 -18.21 3.55 1.90
C GLN A 101 -17.54 2.30 2.49
N ALA A 102 -18.05 1.10 2.18
CA ALA A 102 -17.46 -0.15 2.65
C ALA A 102 -16.04 -0.35 2.10
N TRP A 103 -15.85 -0.14 0.79
CA TRP A 103 -14.52 -0.24 0.17
C TRP A 103 -13.59 0.88 0.62
N LEU A 104 -14.06 2.12 0.67
CA LEU A 104 -13.28 3.25 1.16
C LEU A 104 -12.76 2.98 2.58
N THR A 105 -13.62 2.50 3.47
CA THR A 105 -13.25 2.16 4.85
C THR A 105 -12.20 1.06 4.88
N SER A 106 -12.36 0.01 4.06
CA SER A 106 -11.37 -1.06 3.93
C SER A 106 -10.02 -0.53 3.46
N PHE A 107 -9.97 0.31 2.42
CA PHE A 107 -8.72 0.88 1.90
C PHE A 107 -8.08 1.94 2.81
N LEU A 108 -8.87 2.65 3.61
CA LEU A 108 -8.35 3.58 4.61
C LEU A 108 -7.77 2.83 5.81
N THR A 109 -8.37 1.68 6.15
CA THR A 109 -7.94 0.83 7.27
C THR A 109 -6.70 0.01 6.89
N ASP A 110 -6.70 -0.56 5.68
CA ASP A 110 -5.58 -1.25 5.06
C ASP A 110 -5.41 -0.79 3.60
N PRO A 111 -4.47 0.12 3.31
CA PRO A 111 -4.24 0.62 1.94
C PRO A 111 -3.70 -0.44 0.98
N GLY A 112 -3.41 -1.66 1.46
CA GLY A 112 -2.71 -2.67 0.71
C GLY A 112 -1.27 -2.28 0.44
N GLU A 113 -0.49 -3.23 -0.08
CA GLU A 113 0.90 -3.03 -0.44
C GLU A 113 1.06 -2.94 -1.95
N GLY A 114 2.05 -2.18 -2.41
CA GLY A 114 2.45 -2.15 -3.82
C GLY A 114 2.92 -3.51 -4.33
N SER A 115 3.33 -3.56 -5.60
CA SER A 115 3.93 -4.77 -6.19
C SER A 115 5.09 -5.26 -5.33
N LYS A 116 4.91 -6.42 -4.71
CA LYS A 116 5.94 -7.14 -3.96
C LYS A 116 6.68 -8.06 -4.94
N ILE A 117 7.96 -8.27 -4.69
CA ILE A 117 8.76 -9.29 -5.39
C ILE A 117 8.71 -10.52 -4.50
N ASP A 118 7.94 -11.52 -4.90
CA ASP A 118 7.63 -12.70 -4.09
C ASP A 118 8.53 -13.89 -4.43
N ASN A 119 8.99 -13.96 -5.68
CA ASN A 119 9.81 -15.06 -6.17
C ASN A 119 11.09 -14.60 -6.89
N MET A 120 12.00 -15.54 -7.14
CA MET A 120 13.28 -15.27 -7.82
C MET A 120 13.10 -14.87 -9.28
N GLU A 121 12.10 -15.38 -9.98
CA GLU A 121 11.82 -15.03 -11.38
C GLU A 121 11.45 -13.55 -11.53
N GLU A 122 10.56 -13.05 -10.67
CA GLU A 122 10.20 -11.64 -10.57
C GLU A 122 11.42 -10.78 -10.24
N LEU A 123 12.30 -11.26 -9.36
CA LEU A 123 13.52 -10.54 -9.03
C LEU A 123 14.45 -10.42 -10.26
N LEU A 124 14.63 -11.49 -11.02
CA LEU A 124 15.46 -11.53 -12.22
C LEU A 124 14.94 -10.61 -13.33
N ASN A 125 13.62 -10.58 -13.49
CA ASN A 125 12.94 -9.71 -14.45
C ASN A 125 12.82 -8.25 -13.95
N SER A 126 13.10 -7.99 -12.67
CA SER A 126 13.08 -6.65 -12.12
C SER A 126 14.27 -5.79 -12.55
N SER A 127 14.15 -4.48 -12.33
CA SER A 127 15.25 -3.52 -12.51
C SER A 127 16.23 -3.49 -11.33
N LEU A 128 16.03 -4.31 -10.30
CA LEU A 128 16.91 -4.35 -9.15
C LEU A 128 18.26 -4.97 -9.50
N ARG A 129 19.31 -4.43 -8.88
CA ARG A 129 20.66 -5.01 -8.91
C ARG A 129 20.81 -6.08 -7.83
N PHE A 130 21.85 -6.91 -7.94
CA PHE A 130 22.08 -8.04 -7.05
C PHE A 130 23.28 -7.81 -6.13
N GLY A 131 23.01 -7.63 -4.85
CA GLY A 131 23.99 -7.37 -3.81
C GLY A 131 24.49 -8.64 -3.12
N TYR A 132 25.80 -8.78 -2.94
CA TYR A 132 26.35 -9.85 -2.10
C TYR A 132 27.74 -9.50 -1.57
N VAL A 133 28.16 -10.20 -0.52
CA VAL A 133 29.51 -10.04 0.04
C VAL A 133 30.57 -10.62 -0.90
N PRO A 134 31.78 -10.05 -0.97
CA PRO A 134 32.83 -10.52 -1.89
C PRO A 134 33.16 -12.02 -1.79
N ILE A 135 33.04 -12.63 -0.61
CA ILE A 135 33.29 -14.07 -0.43
C ILE A 135 32.32 -14.95 -1.25
N LEU A 136 31.17 -14.42 -1.64
CA LEU A 136 30.20 -15.13 -2.48
C LEU A 136 30.43 -14.89 -3.98
N GLU A 137 31.36 -14.02 -4.38
CA GLU A 137 31.59 -13.69 -5.80
C GLU A 137 31.98 -14.93 -6.62
N GLY A 138 32.78 -15.83 -6.04
CA GLY A 138 33.20 -17.08 -6.68
C GLY A 138 32.05 -17.97 -7.14
N TYR A 139 30.89 -17.92 -6.45
CA TYR A 139 29.71 -18.69 -6.82
C TYR A 139 29.02 -18.15 -8.08
N PHE A 140 29.22 -16.87 -8.42
CA PHE A 140 28.54 -16.22 -9.56
C PHE A 140 29.48 -16.00 -10.76
N THR A 141 30.80 -16.12 -10.58
CA THR A 141 31.78 -15.95 -11.66
C THR A 141 32.08 -17.23 -12.43
N GLU A 142 32.01 -18.39 -11.78
CA GLU A 142 32.50 -19.67 -12.33
C GLU A 142 31.38 -20.63 -12.75
N GLY A 143 30.13 -20.20 -12.60
CA GLY A 143 28.98 -21.05 -12.81
C GLY A 143 28.57 -21.21 -14.30
N PRO A 144 28.08 -22.40 -14.71
CA PRO A 144 27.66 -22.65 -16.08
C PRO A 144 26.29 -22.05 -16.43
N ASP A 145 25.54 -21.55 -15.44
CA ASP A 145 24.17 -21.11 -15.62
C ASP A 145 24.07 -19.65 -16.07
N LEU A 146 23.29 -19.42 -17.14
CA LEU A 146 22.99 -18.09 -17.68
C LEU A 146 22.42 -17.13 -16.62
N LEU A 147 21.75 -17.67 -15.61
CA LEU A 147 21.16 -16.95 -14.49
C LEU A 147 22.22 -16.35 -13.55
N GLU A 148 23.29 -17.09 -13.29
CA GLU A 148 24.41 -16.63 -12.45
C GLU A 148 25.20 -15.52 -13.15
N GLN A 149 25.35 -15.64 -14.48
CA GLN A 149 25.93 -14.57 -15.31
C GLN A 149 25.10 -13.29 -15.29
N GLN A 150 23.77 -13.39 -15.42
CA GLN A 150 22.86 -12.23 -15.30
C GLN A 150 22.96 -11.54 -13.94
N ILE A 151 23.06 -12.32 -12.86
CA ILE A 151 23.25 -11.81 -11.50
C ILE A 151 24.60 -11.10 -11.39
N HIS A 152 25.65 -11.67 -11.96
CA HIS A 152 27.01 -11.11 -11.95
C HIS A 152 27.14 -9.81 -12.76
N GLU A 153 26.44 -9.67 -13.88
CA GLU A 153 26.42 -8.44 -14.70
C GLU A 153 25.81 -7.26 -13.94
N LYS A 154 24.74 -7.49 -13.19
CA LYS A 154 24.05 -6.46 -12.38
C LYS A 154 24.50 -6.45 -10.92
N ARG A 155 25.73 -6.88 -10.61
CA ARG A 155 26.18 -7.05 -9.23
C ARG A 155 26.46 -5.76 -8.48
N VAL A 156 26.32 -5.81 -7.16
CA VAL A 156 26.73 -4.79 -6.19
C VAL A 156 27.51 -5.48 -5.07
N LEU A 157 28.77 -5.11 -4.87
CA LEU A 157 29.57 -5.69 -3.80
C LEU A 157 29.24 -5.02 -2.46
N CYS A 158 28.76 -5.82 -1.53
CA CYS A 158 28.40 -5.40 -0.18
C CYS A 158 29.51 -5.74 0.80
N MET A 159 30.42 -4.78 1.05
CA MET A 159 31.51 -4.98 2.03
C MET A 159 30.97 -5.11 3.47
N TYR A 160 29.96 -4.32 3.81
CA TYR A 160 29.34 -4.31 5.14
C TYR A 160 27.85 -4.64 5.03
N LEU A 161 27.48 -5.86 5.39
CA LEU A 161 26.09 -6.36 5.25
C LEU A 161 25.06 -5.46 5.94
N ASN A 162 25.36 -4.92 7.12
CA ASN A 162 24.44 -4.06 7.86
C ASN A 162 24.20 -2.71 7.16
N GLU A 163 25.26 -2.14 6.56
CA GLU A 163 25.16 -0.89 5.82
C GLU A 163 24.42 -1.10 4.49
N CYS A 164 24.69 -2.21 3.80
CA CYS A 164 23.93 -2.59 2.62
C CYS A 164 22.45 -2.83 2.96
N ALA A 165 22.15 -3.52 4.05
CA ALA A 165 20.78 -3.69 4.52
C ALA A 165 20.09 -2.34 4.79
N ALA A 166 20.79 -1.39 5.41
CA ALA A 166 20.28 -0.03 5.63
C ALA A 166 20.06 0.71 4.29
N TRP A 167 20.99 0.55 3.35
CA TRP A 167 20.93 1.13 2.02
C TRP A 167 19.70 0.61 1.27
N VAL A 168 19.52 -0.70 1.18
CA VAL A 168 18.36 -1.32 0.51
C VAL A 168 17.06 -0.82 1.12
N GLY A 169 16.97 -0.77 2.46
CA GLY A 169 15.79 -0.25 3.14
C GLY A 169 15.49 1.22 2.82
N LYS A 170 16.53 2.05 2.64
CA LYS A 170 16.39 3.50 2.40
C LYS A 170 16.17 3.87 0.92
N TYR A 171 16.98 3.31 0.03
CA TYR A 171 17.01 3.69 -1.39
C TYR A 171 16.31 2.69 -2.31
N ARG A 172 16.01 1.47 -1.81
CA ARG A 172 15.20 0.45 -2.50
C ARG A 172 15.67 0.15 -3.93
N ASN A 173 16.98 0.17 -4.14
CA ASN A 173 17.63 0.19 -5.45
C ASN A 173 18.30 -1.15 -5.84
N PHE A 174 18.45 -2.08 -4.90
CA PHE A 174 18.99 -3.41 -5.17
C PHE A 174 18.39 -4.44 -4.21
N SER A 175 18.41 -5.71 -4.60
CA SER A 175 18.20 -6.87 -3.72
C SER A 175 19.56 -7.36 -3.23
N PHE A 176 19.61 -8.11 -2.13
CA PHE A 176 20.89 -8.64 -1.67
C PHE A 176 20.77 -9.95 -0.91
N ILE A 177 21.85 -10.73 -0.90
CA ILE A 177 21.94 -11.95 -0.11
C ILE A 177 22.26 -11.58 1.33
N TYR A 178 21.42 -12.05 2.25
CA TYR A 178 21.56 -11.81 3.67
C TYR A 178 21.20 -13.05 4.48
N THR A 179 21.44 -13.00 5.79
CA THR A 179 21.16 -14.15 6.66
C THR A 179 19.92 -13.90 7.50
N GLN A 180 19.07 -14.92 7.62
CA GLN A 180 17.87 -14.86 8.47
C GLN A 180 18.20 -14.56 9.94
N LEU A 181 19.38 -14.97 10.41
CA LEU A 181 19.81 -14.71 11.78
C LEU A 181 20.12 -13.23 11.99
N LEU A 182 20.88 -12.62 11.07
CA LEU A 182 21.24 -11.21 11.15
C LEU A 182 20.03 -10.31 10.89
N GLU A 183 19.12 -10.69 9.99
CA GLU A 183 17.86 -9.97 9.81
C GLU A 183 17.04 -9.95 11.10
N LYS A 184 16.80 -11.12 11.72
CA LYS A 184 16.06 -11.20 13.00
C LYS A 184 16.73 -10.39 14.11
N TYR A 185 18.06 -10.44 14.19
CA TYR A 185 18.83 -9.68 15.17
C TYR A 185 18.73 -8.17 14.93
N GLN A 186 18.84 -7.71 13.69
CA GLN A 186 18.76 -6.29 13.37
C GLN A 186 17.33 -5.76 13.49
N ARG A 187 16.33 -6.61 13.22
CA ARG A 187 14.93 -6.34 13.56
C ARG A 187 14.75 -6.16 15.06
N SER A 188 15.36 -6.99 15.91
CA SER A 188 15.32 -6.77 17.37
C SER A 188 15.95 -5.45 17.83
N LYS A 189 16.92 -4.92 17.07
CA LYS A 189 17.54 -3.61 17.30
C LYS A 189 16.77 -2.42 16.73
N SER A 190 15.67 -2.65 16.01
CA SER A 190 14.92 -1.64 15.26
C SER A 190 15.70 -0.91 14.16
N THR A 191 16.89 -1.39 13.78
CA THR A 191 17.74 -0.75 12.75
C THR A 191 17.07 -0.73 11.37
N PHE A 192 16.19 -1.71 11.10
CA PHE A 192 15.51 -1.90 9.81
C PHE A 192 13.98 -1.90 9.92
N GLN A 193 13.41 -1.15 10.85
CA GLN A 193 11.95 -0.99 10.96
C GLN A 193 11.55 0.47 10.70
N GLN A 194 10.44 0.66 9.99
CA GLN A 194 9.80 1.97 9.89
C GLN A 194 9.11 2.31 11.25
N ASN A 195 8.42 3.45 11.35
CA ASN A 195 7.62 3.76 12.54
C ASN A 195 6.55 2.68 12.84
N THR A 196 6.26 1.81 11.88
CA THR A 196 5.47 0.57 11.95
C THR A 196 6.36 -0.68 12.11
N ASP A 197 5.84 -1.75 12.72
CA ASP A 197 6.55 -3.04 12.99
C ASP A 197 7.02 -3.81 11.73
N LYS A 198 6.78 -3.26 10.54
CA LYS A 198 7.17 -3.90 9.27
C LYS A 198 8.67 -3.71 9.02
N SER A 199 9.34 -4.83 8.72
CA SER A 199 10.73 -4.84 8.29
C SER A 199 10.85 -4.08 6.97
N LEU A 200 11.93 -3.34 6.78
CA LEU A 200 12.26 -2.71 5.50
C LEU A 200 12.74 -3.75 4.47
N LEU A 201 13.06 -4.97 4.92
CA LEU A 201 13.60 -6.06 4.13
C LEU A 201 12.67 -7.29 4.18
N CYS A 202 12.33 -7.80 3.02
CA CYS A 202 11.48 -8.97 2.85
C CYS A 202 12.30 -10.11 2.25
N LYS A 203 12.21 -11.28 2.87
CA LYS A 203 12.81 -12.50 2.32
C LYS A 203 11.96 -12.95 1.12
N ILE A 204 12.61 -13.31 0.02
CA ILE A 204 11.98 -14.02 -1.09
C ILE A 204 11.73 -15.48 -0.67
N GLU A 205 10.56 -16.04 -0.98
CA GLU A 205 10.17 -17.37 -0.49
C GLU A 205 11.05 -18.49 -1.05
N ASP A 206 11.29 -18.48 -2.36
CA ASP A 206 12.18 -19.38 -3.11
C ASP A 206 13.63 -18.86 -3.23
N GLY A 207 13.96 -17.79 -2.51
CA GLY A 207 15.26 -17.12 -2.57
C GLY A 207 16.35 -17.74 -1.69
N ASP A 208 16.19 -18.98 -1.23
CA ASP A 208 17.18 -19.64 -0.38
C ASP A 208 18.40 -20.08 -1.20
N PHE A 209 19.57 -19.53 -0.86
CA PHE A 209 20.79 -19.70 -1.66
C PHE A 209 21.75 -20.73 -1.06
N LEU A 210 22.21 -20.52 0.18
CA LEU A 210 23.24 -21.36 0.79
C LEU A 210 22.98 -21.63 2.28
N PRO A 211 23.01 -22.90 2.74
CA PRO A 211 23.00 -23.19 4.17
C PRO A 211 24.27 -22.65 4.84
N ILE A 212 24.12 -22.11 6.05
CA ILE A 212 25.23 -21.57 6.83
C ILE A 212 25.38 -22.41 8.08
N THR A 213 26.58 -22.92 8.28
CA THR A 213 27.00 -23.52 9.54
C THR A 213 28.09 -22.66 10.14
N TYR A 214 27.87 -22.21 11.37
CA TYR A 214 28.90 -21.50 12.14
C TYR A 214 29.67 -22.52 12.97
N GLY A 215 30.99 -22.44 12.92
CA GLY A 215 31.88 -23.32 13.68
C GLY A 215 33.06 -22.55 14.23
N PHE A 216 33.67 -23.09 15.28
CA PHE A 216 34.96 -22.60 15.76
C PHE A 216 36.06 -23.23 14.92
N SER A 217 36.97 -22.41 14.42
CA SER A 217 38.15 -22.87 13.68
C SER A 217 39.37 -22.82 14.59
N MET A 218 40.18 -23.88 14.54
CA MET A 218 41.46 -23.96 15.24
C MET A 218 42.55 -24.38 14.26
N LEU A 219 43.80 -24.08 14.61
CA LEU A 219 44.94 -24.62 13.88
C LEU A 219 44.89 -26.14 13.87
N ARG A 220 45.30 -26.71 12.74
CA ARG A 220 45.46 -28.15 12.58
C ARG A 220 46.37 -28.69 13.69
N ASP A 221 46.02 -29.85 14.24
CA ASP A 221 46.76 -30.56 15.29
C ASP A 221 46.82 -29.83 16.65
N ASN A 222 45.92 -28.87 16.90
CA ASN A 222 45.79 -28.27 18.22
C ASN A 222 45.27 -29.29 19.25
N PRO A 223 46.01 -29.59 20.34
CA PRO A 223 45.62 -30.60 21.33
C PRO A 223 44.34 -30.24 22.10
N LEU A 224 43.90 -28.98 22.06
CA LEU A 224 42.67 -28.53 22.72
C LEU A 224 41.40 -28.82 21.90
N LEU A 225 41.52 -29.22 20.63
CA LEU A 225 40.38 -29.42 19.75
C LEU A 225 39.36 -30.44 20.31
N PRO A 226 39.75 -31.63 20.81
CA PRO A 226 38.78 -32.59 21.35
C PRO A 226 38.05 -32.04 22.59
N PHE A 227 38.77 -31.32 23.43
CA PHE A 227 38.22 -30.70 24.64
C PHE A 227 37.18 -29.63 24.31
N VAL A 228 37.49 -28.72 23.38
CA VAL A 228 36.54 -27.69 22.97
C VAL A 228 35.33 -28.29 22.25
N ASN A 229 35.52 -29.34 21.45
CA ASN A 229 34.42 -30.03 20.80
C ASN A 229 33.45 -30.67 21.82
N ASP A 230 33.96 -31.32 22.85
CA ASP A 230 33.14 -31.89 23.94
C ASP A 230 32.35 -30.82 24.70
N ILE A 231 32.97 -29.68 25.01
CA ILE A 231 32.27 -28.54 25.64
C ILE A 231 31.16 -28.01 24.72
N MET A 232 31.46 -27.82 23.43
CA MET A 232 30.49 -27.30 22.46
C MET A 232 29.28 -28.23 22.33
N LEU A 233 29.50 -29.55 22.28
CA LEU A 233 28.41 -30.53 22.25
C LEU A 233 27.54 -30.41 23.50
N LYS A 234 28.13 -30.35 24.71
CA LYS A 234 27.37 -30.17 25.96
C LYS A 234 26.57 -28.87 25.98
N ILE A 235 27.10 -27.76 25.46
CA ILE A 235 26.39 -26.47 25.36
C ILE A 235 25.19 -26.56 24.41
N VAL A 236 25.34 -27.26 23.28
CA VAL A 236 24.28 -27.43 22.30
C VAL A 236 23.20 -28.40 22.82
N GLU A 237 23.60 -29.57 23.32
CA GLU A 237 22.69 -30.62 23.83
C GLU A 237 21.90 -30.16 25.06
N SER A 238 22.49 -29.34 25.93
CA SER A 238 21.79 -28.74 27.07
C SER A 238 20.80 -27.63 26.68
N GLY A 239 20.78 -27.20 25.41
CA GLY A 239 19.95 -26.09 24.92
C GLY A 239 20.41 -24.70 25.38
N LEU A 240 21.58 -24.59 26.04
CA LEU A 240 22.12 -23.31 26.50
C LEU A 240 22.33 -22.33 25.35
N PHE A 241 22.81 -22.81 24.21
CA PHE A 241 23.01 -21.98 23.02
C PHE A 241 21.71 -21.31 22.56
N LEU A 242 20.62 -22.08 22.44
CA LEU A 242 19.31 -21.56 22.02
C LEU A 242 18.79 -20.52 23.02
N LYS A 243 18.91 -20.81 24.32
CA LYS A 243 18.53 -19.89 25.40
C LYS A 243 19.30 -18.58 25.34
N TRP A 244 20.62 -18.62 25.13
CA TRP A 244 21.44 -17.41 25.02
C TRP A 244 21.13 -16.61 23.77
N LYS A 245 20.92 -17.29 22.62
CA LYS A 245 20.49 -16.65 21.38
C LYS A 245 19.18 -15.89 21.59
N ASP A 246 18.14 -16.54 22.11
CA ASP A 246 16.83 -15.91 22.28
C ASP A 246 16.89 -14.79 23.31
N LYS A 247 17.58 -15.00 24.44
CA LYS A 247 17.81 -13.95 25.44
C LYS A 247 18.53 -12.74 24.84
N SER A 248 19.49 -12.94 23.94
CA SER A 248 20.19 -11.83 23.29
C SER A 248 19.24 -10.98 22.43
N PHE A 249 18.30 -11.61 21.73
CA PHE A 249 17.30 -10.91 20.92
C PHE A 249 16.32 -10.13 21.80
N GLU A 250 15.85 -10.74 22.89
CA GLU A 250 14.96 -10.08 23.84
C GLU A 250 15.62 -8.87 24.50
N VAL A 251 16.90 -8.96 24.88
CA VAL A 251 17.66 -7.82 25.43
C VAL A 251 17.73 -6.65 24.44
N GLU A 252 17.95 -6.93 23.16
CA GLU A 252 17.99 -5.86 22.14
C GLU A 252 16.61 -5.23 21.92
N LYS A 253 15.52 -6.02 21.92
CA LYS A 253 14.15 -5.48 21.87
C LYS A 253 13.85 -4.55 23.05
N ILE A 254 14.27 -4.94 24.26
CA ILE A 254 14.14 -4.12 25.47
C ILE A 254 14.94 -2.83 25.34
N ARG A 255 16.20 -2.90 24.86
CA ARG A 255 17.06 -1.73 24.63
C ARG A 255 16.48 -0.76 23.60
N ALA A 256 15.86 -1.29 22.55
CA ALA A 256 15.13 -0.50 21.55
C ALA A 256 13.86 0.17 22.11
N LYS A 257 13.55 0.00 23.42
CA LYS A 257 12.38 0.55 24.13
C LYS A 257 11.05 0.21 23.47
N ARG A 258 10.99 -0.87 22.69
CA ARG A 258 9.78 -1.36 22.04
C ARG A 258 9.20 -2.53 22.84
N PHE A 259 8.65 -2.25 24.02
CA PHE A 259 7.59 -3.10 24.58
C PHE A 259 6.30 -2.74 23.85
N ILE A 260 6.15 -3.20 22.62
CA ILE A 260 4.86 -3.09 21.95
C ILE A 260 4.04 -4.27 22.48
N ILE A 261 3.10 -3.99 23.38
CA ILE A 261 1.94 -4.86 23.55
C ILE A 261 1.35 -4.96 22.14
N PRO A 262 1.22 -6.15 21.54
CA PRO A 262 0.60 -6.29 20.23
C PRO A 262 -0.88 -5.91 20.38
N SER A 263 -1.16 -4.62 20.37
CA SER A 263 -2.51 -4.11 20.29
C SER A 263 -2.88 -4.19 18.83
N LEU A 264 -4.02 -4.81 18.52
CA LEU A 264 -4.64 -4.77 17.19
C LEU A 264 -4.60 -3.36 16.58
N ALA A 265 -4.65 -2.30 17.41
CA ALA A 265 -4.53 -0.90 17.00
C ALA A 265 -3.22 -0.52 16.27
N ALA A 266 -2.13 -1.29 16.39
CA ALA A 266 -0.88 -1.03 15.68
C ALA A 266 -0.88 -1.58 14.24
N GLU A 267 -1.79 -2.51 13.95
CA GLU A 267 -1.98 -3.07 12.61
C GLU A 267 -2.88 -2.15 11.75
N TYR A 268 -3.82 -1.46 12.42
CA TYR A 268 -4.71 -0.47 11.83
C TYR A 268 -4.04 0.90 11.70
N CYS A 269 -4.09 1.48 10.50
CA CYS A 269 -3.61 2.85 10.30
C CYS A 269 -4.55 3.82 11.03
N SER A 270 -4.03 4.61 12.00
CA SER A 270 -4.87 5.62 12.65
C SER A 270 -5.24 6.66 11.61
N LEU A 271 -6.54 6.88 11.38
CA LEU A 271 -7.01 7.83 10.38
C LEU A 271 -6.60 9.26 10.76
N GLY A 272 -5.48 9.73 10.21
CA GLY A 272 -4.99 11.10 10.37
C GLY A 272 -5.50 12.07 9.30
N MET A 273 -5.28 13.36 9.55
CA MET A 273 -5.59 14.47 8.61
C MET A 273 -4.99 14.28 7.22
N GLN A 274 -3.85 13.60 7.11
CA GLN A 274 -3.18 13.32 5.83
C GLN A 274 -4.06 12.51 4.88
N HIS A 275 -4.88 11.60 5.40
CA HIS A 275 -5.75 10.78 4.56
C HIS A 275 -6.97 11.56 4.03
N MET A 276 -7.35 12.67 4.68
CA MET A 276 -8.49 13.50 4.25
C MET A 276 -8.08 14.69 3.36
N GLN A 277 -6.78 14.87 3.11
CA GLN A 277 -6.25 15.95 2.24
C GLN A 277 -6.92 16.03 0.86
N PRO A 278 -7.19 14.92 0.15
CA PRO A 278 -7.84 15.00 -1.16
C PRO A 278 -9.21 15.66 -1.10
N ALA A 279 -10.00 15.40 -0.05
CA ALA A 279 -11.31 16.01 0.13
C ALA A 279 -11.20 17.54 0.29
N PHE A 280 -10.21 18.02 1.03
CA PHE A 280 -9.94 19.46 1.17
C PHE A 280 -9.47 20.08 -0.15
N TYR A 281 -8.60 19.41 -0.92
CA TYR A 281 -8.19 19.91 -2.23
C TYR A 281 -9.36 20.02 -3.20
N PHE A 282 -10.26 19.02 -3.23
CA PHE A 282 -11.48 19.07 -4.02
C PHE A 282 -12.40 20.22 -3.61
N LEU A 283 -12.54 20.46 -2.31
CA LEU A 283 -13.34 21.58 -1.81
C LEU A 283 -12.76 22.93 -2.26
N PHE A 284 -11.46 23.16 -2.06
CA PHE A 284 -10.81 24.41 -2.45
C PHE A 284 -10.86 24.64 -3.97
N LEU A 285 -10.58 23.60 -4.76
CA LEU A 285 -10.69 23.67 -6.22
C LEU A 285 -12.12 23.98 -6.66
N GLY A 286 -13.12 23.29 -6.08
CA GLY A 286 -14.54 23.51 -6.38
C GLY A 286 -14.99 24.93 -6.04
N SER A 287 -14.66 25.43 -4.85
CA SER A 287 -14.96 26.81 -4.45
C SER A 287 -14.24 27.84 -5.31
N GLY A 288 -12.99 27.57 -5.71
CA GLY A 288 -12.24 28.43 -6.63
C GLY A 288 -12.90 28.55 -8.00
N VAL A 289 -13.26 27.42 -8.61
CA VAL A 289 -13.98 27.40 -9.91
C VAL A 289 -15.32 28.11 -9.81
N ALA A 290 -16.10 27.86 -8.75
CA ALA A 290 -17.37 28.53 -8.53
C ALA A 290 -17.19 30.06 -8.39
N GLY A 291 -16.17 30.51 -7.67
CA GLY A 291 -15.84 31.93 -7.55
C GLY A 291 -15.46 32.57 -8.89
N VAL A 292 -14.67 31.90 -9.71
CA VAL A 292 -14.31 32.38 -11.06
C VAL A 292 -15.54 32.48 -11.95
N LEU A 293 -16.39 31.45 -11.98
CA LEU A 293 -17.63 31.47 -12.78
C LEU A 293 -18.57 32.60 -12.35
N PHE A 294 -18.71 32.84 -11.04
CA PHE A 294 -19.51 33.94 -10.52
C PHE A 294 -18.98 35.31 -10.97
N ILE A 295 -17.66 35.51 -10.94
CA ILE A 295 -17.06 36.77 -11.42
C ILE A 295 -17.31 36.95 -12.93
N LEU A 296 -17.17 35.88 -13.72
CA LEU A 296 -17.44 35.90 -15.16
C LEU A 296 -18.91 36.23 -15.44
N GLU A 297 -19.84 35.58 -14.75
CA GLU A 297 -21.27 35.86 -14.86
C GLU A 297 -21.58 37.33 -14.53
N MET A 298 -21.04 37.85 -13.42
CA MET A 298 -21.21 39.26 -13.04
C MET A 298 -20.61 40.21 -14.08
N SER A 299 -19.43 39.93 -14.61
CA SER A 299 -18.79 40.78 -15.62
C SER A 299 -19.58 40.82 -16.92
N SER A 300 -20.11 39.68 -17.37
CA SER A 300 -20.96 39.59 -18.57
C SER A 300 -22.32 40.27 -18.38
N LEU A 301 -22.93 40.17 -17.20
CA LEU A 301 -24.15 40.89 -16.85
C LEU A 301 -23.94 42.40 -16.84
N ILE A 302 -22.83 42.88 -16.29
CA ILE A 302 -22.48 44.31 -16.29
C ILE A 302 -22.25 44.80 -17.72
N TYR A 303 -21.55 44.03 -18.55
CA TYR A 303 -21.33 44.35 -19.97
C TYR A 303 -22.65 44.43 -20.75
N LEU A 304 -23.55 43.44 -20.58
CA LEU A 304 -24.87 43.42 -21.21
C LEU A 304 -25.79 44.55 -20.75
N LYS A 305 -25.58 45.12 -19.56
CA LYS A 305 -26.38 46.23 -19.01
C LYS A 305 -25.86 47.61 -19.42
N MET A 306 -24.61 47.70 -19.88
CA MET A 306 -24.01 48.93 -20.43
C MET A 306 -24.28 49.12 -21.93
N GLN A 307 -24.81 48.10 -22.61
CA GLN A 307 -25.15 48.10 -24.03
C GLN A 307 -26.66 48.30 -24.22
#